data_AF-A0A2W0BBT3-F1
#
_entry.id   AF-A0A2W0BBT3-F1
#
_cell.length_a   1.000
_cell.length_b   1.000
_cell.length_c   1.000
_cell.angle_alpha   90.00
_cell.angle_beta   90.00
_cell.angle_gamma   90.00
#
_symmetry.space_group_name_H-M   'P 1'
#
loop_
_entity.id
_entity.type
_entity.pdbx_description
1 polymer ?
#
loop_
_entity_poly.entity_id
_entity_poly.type
_entity_poly.pdbx_seq_one_letter_code
_entity_poly.pdbx_strand_id
1 'polypeptide(L)' 'MERWEQYEIWKPIPGSSRWELVAAFRDFDVASAVAKGRGQSLRLVRAVYDGNKLAEHHVIAEIGRTRQTA' A
#
# COMPACT_ATOMS: atom_id res chain seq x y z
N MET A 1 6.03 6.15 -24.39
CA MET A 1 6.46 6.11 -22.98
C MET A 1 5.70 5.00 -22.31
N GLU A 2 6.37 4.15 -21.54
CA GLU A 2 5.77 2.95 -20.98
C GLU A 2 5.16 3.30 -19.62
N ARG A 3 3.83 3.39 -19.58
CA ARG A 3 3.07 3.55 -18.35
C ARG A 3 2.92 2.18 -17.70
N TRP A 4 3.34 2.05 -16.46
CA TRP A 4 3.27 0.81 -15.71
C TRP A 4 2.78 1.07 -14.31
N GLU A 5 2.19 0.04 -13.68
CA GLU A 5 1.64 0.14 -12.33
C GLU A 5 2.27 -0.88 -11.39
N GLN A 6 2.25 -0.54 -10.10
CA GLN A 6 2.57 -1.45 -9.01
C GLN A 6 1.67 -1.19 -7.80
N TYR A 7 1.62 -2.19 -6.94
CA TYR A 7 0.87 -2.22 -5.70
C TYR A 7 1.83 -2.20 -4.54
N GLU A 8 1.77 -1.12 -3.77
CA GLU A 8 2.66 -0.84 -2.66
C GLU A 8 1.98 -1.09 -1.33
N ILE A 9 2.73 -1.66 -0.40
CA ILE A 9 2.31 -1.88 0.98
C ILE A 9 3.09 -0.92 1.86
N TRP A 10 2.35 -0.06 2.54
CA TRP A 10 2.88 0.93 3.45
C TRP A 10 2.46 0.59 4.88
N LYS A 11 3.37 0.75 5.85
CA LYS A 11 3.06 0.63 7.27
C LYS A 11 3.28 1.98 7.98
N PRO A 12 2.49 2.31 9.01
CA PRO A 12 2.72 3.51 9.79
C PRO A 12 3.99 3.32 10.63
N ILE A 13 4.77 4.39 10.75
CA ILE A 13 5.94 4.41 11.63
C ILE A 13 5.44 4.72 13.05
N PRO A 14 5.70 3.86 14.06
CA PRO A 14 5.27 4.12 15.44
C PRO A 14 5.78 5.47 15.94
N GLY A 15 4.88 6.30 16.50
CA GLY A 15 5.23 7.64 16.98
C GLY A 15 5.39 8.71 15.89
N SER A 16 5.02 8.42 14.64
CA SER A 16 5.03 9.39 13.54
C SER A 16 3.73 9.38 12.74
N SER A 17 3.39 10.51 12.14
CA SER A 17 2.31 10.59 11.13
C SER A 17 2.74 10.07 9.75
N ARG A 18 3.99 9.60 9.62
CA ARG A 18 4.56 9.10 8.38
C ARG A 18 4.31 7.61 8.20
N TRP A 19 4.29 7.22 6.94
CA TRP A 19 4.22 5.84 6.50
C TRP A 19 5.53 5.47 5.83
N GLU A 20 5.98 4.24 6.00
CA GLU A 20 7.14 3.68 5.30
C GLU A 20 6.69 2.58 4.34
N LEU A 21 7.31 2.55 3.15
CA LEU A 21 7.11 1.50 2.17
C LEU A 21 7.77 0.22 2.68
N VAL A 22 7.00 -0.87 2.73
CA VAL A 22 7.45 -2.18 3.21
C VAL A 22 7.72 -3.14 2.06
N ALA A 23 6.87 -3.09 1.04
CA ALA A 23 6.94 -3.96 -0.11
C ALA A 23 6.21 -3.35 -1.31
N ALA A 24 6.58 -3.75 -2.52
CA ALA A 24 5.89 -3.41 -3.75
C ALA A 24 5.80 -4.65 -4.65
N PHE A 25 4.66 -4.82 -5.32
CA PHE A 25 4.37 -5.96 -6.17
C PHE A 25 3.75 -5.48 -7.48
N ARG A 26 3.99 -6.21 -8.58
CA ARG A 26 3.27 -5.94 -9.84
C ARG A 26 1.82 -6.39 -9.82
N ASP A 27 1.51 -7.35 -8.97
CA ASP A 27 0.21 -8.01 -8.92
C ASP A 27 -0.57 -7.61 -7.65
N PHE A 28 -1.84 -7.23 -7.84
CA PHE A 28 -2.73 -6.81 -6.76
C PHE A 28 -3.03 -7.95 -5.79
N ASP A 29 -3.31 -9.16 -6.28
CA ASP A 29 -3.71 -10.28 -5.43
C ASP A 29 -2.57 -10.69 -4.51
N VAL A 30 -1.33 -10.64 -5.00
CA VAL A 30 -0.13 -10.86 -4.18
C VAL A 30 -0.01 -9.77 -3.10
N ALA A 31 -0.11 -8.49 -3.48
CA ALA A 31 0.00 -7.39 -2.54
C ALA A 31 -1.11 -7.43 -1.47
N SER A 32 -2.33 -7.76 -1.89
CA SER A 32 -3.52 -7.91 -1.04
C SER A 32 -3.35 -9.08 -0.06
N ALA A 33 -2.87 -10.23 -0.52
CA ALA A 33 -2.60 -11.38 0.34
C ALA A 33 -1.54 -11.07 1.41
N VAL A 34 -0.43 -10.42 1.01
CA VAL A 34 0.64 -10.02 1.92
C VAL A 34 0.16 -8.98 2.95
N ALA A 35 -0.69 -8.05 2.52
CA ALA A 35 -1.23 -7.04 3.43
C ALA A 35 -2.25 -7.62 4.43
N LYS A 36 -3.09 -8.59 4.01
CA LYS A 36 -4.07 -9.24 4.89
C LYS A 36 -3.44 -10.15 5.95
N GLY A 37 -2.30 -10.78 5.66
CA GLY A 37 -1.62 -11.69 6.59
C GLY A 37 -0.95 -10.98 7.78
N ARG A 38 -0.84 -9.66 7.76
CA ARG A 38 -0.17 -8.88 8.81
C ARG A 38 -1.23 -8.16 9.64
N GLY A 39 -1.42 -8.57 10.89
CA GLY A 39 -2.38 -7.98 11.84
C GLY A 39 -2.03 -6.56 12.33
N GLN A 40 -1.42 -5.73 11.49
CA GLN A 40 -1.03 -4.35 11.76
C GLN A 40 -1.81 -3.41 10.83
N SER A 41 -1.89 -2.12 11.21
CA SER A 41 -2.38 -1.08 10.31
C SER A 41 -1.47 -1.01 9.08
N LEU A 42 -2.03 -1.23 7.90
CA LEU A 42 -1.33 -1.18 6.61
C LEU A 42 -2.14 -0.38 5.60
N ARG A 43 -1.45 0.21 4.65
CA ARG A 43 -2.02 0.86 3.47
C ARG A 43 -1.60 0.09 2.25
N LEU A 44 -2.59 -0.33 1.46
CA LEU A 44 -2.37 -0.81 0.12
C LEU A 44 -2.59 0.35 -0.84
N VAL A 45 -1.61 0.61 -1.70
CA VAL A 45 -1.57 1.77 -2.57
C VAL A 45 -1.32 1.33 -4.00
N ARG A 46 -2.10 1.82 -4.96
CA ARG A 46 -1.81 1.68 -6.38
C ARG A 46 -0.95 2.86 -6.81
N ALA A 47 0.26 2.56 -7.26
CA ALA A 47 1.20 3.54 -7.80
C ALA A 47 1.29 3.33 -9.32
N VAL A 48 1.05 4.39 -10.09
CA VAL A 48 1.18 4.37 -11.55
C VAL A 48 2.34 5.27 -11.93
N TYR A 49 3.26 4.74 -12.72
CA TYR A 49 4.45 5.40 -13.18
C TYR A 49 4.37 5.65 -14.69
N ASP A 50 4.84 6.81 -15.12
CA ASP A 50 5.11 7.13 -16.53
C ASP A 50 6.64 7.19 -16.70
N GLY A 51 7.22 6.12 -17.23
CA GLY A 51 8.67 5.91 -17.22
C GLY A 51 9.21 5.81 -15.79
N ASN A 52 9.97 6.81 -15.35
CA ASN A 52 10.58 6.88 -14.01
C ASN A 52 9.94 7.94 -13.10
N LYS A 53 8.81 8.53 -13.52
CA LYS A 53 8.05 9.49 -12.71
C LYS A 53 6.78 8.86 -12.17
N LEU A 54 6.51 9.08 -10.89
CA LEU A 54 5.23 8.76 -10.28
C LEU A 54 4.16 9.68 -10.89
N ALA A 55 3.22 9.09 -11.62
CA ALA A 55 2.11 9.78 -12.25
C ALA A 55 0.88 9.80 -11.33
N GLU A 56 0.57 8.68 -10.67
CA GLU A 56 -0.55 8.57 -9.73
C GLU A 56 -0.17 7.74 -8.51
N HIS A 57 -0.71 8.14 -7.35
CA HIS A 57 -0.54 7.41 -6.09
C HIS A 57 -1.88 7.41 -5.35
N HIS A 58 -2.52 6.25 -5.29
CA HIS A 58 -3.89 6.13 -4.78
C HIS A 58 -4.02 5.02 -3.73
N VAL A 59 -4.45 5.37 -2.52
CA VAL A 59 -4.72 4.39 -1.46
C VAL A 59 -5.97 3.61 -1.81
N ILE A 60 -5.81 2.32 -2.10
CA ILE A 60 -6.92 1.43 -2.49
C ILE A 60 -7.53 0.70 -1.29
N ALA A 61 -6.77 0.48 -0.23
CA ALA A 61 -7.29 -0.08 1.01
C ALA A 61 -6.44 0.33 2.23
N GLU A 62 -7.11 0.55 3.36
CA GLU A 62 -6.47 0.58 4.67
C GLU A 62 -6.86 -0.69 5.44
N ILE A 63 -5.88 -1.52 5.76
CA ILE A 63 -6.05 -2.82 6.43
C ILE A 63 -5.62 -2.65 7.89
N GLY A 64 -6.29 -3.32 8.84
CA GLY A 64 -5.94 -3.24 10.28
C GLY A 64 -6.73 -2.22 11.10
N ARG A 65 -7.65 -1.45 10.50
CA ARG A 65 -8.72 -0.74 11.22
C ARG A 65 -9.98 -1.60 11.34
N THR A 66 -9.92 -2.63 12.16
CA THR A 66 -11.11 -3.29 12.73
C THR A 66 -10.72 -3.69 14.16
N ARG A 67 -11.03 -2.89 15.18
CA ARG A 67 -12.35 -2.86 15.82
C ARG A 67 -12.60 -1.54 16.56
N GLN A 68 -13.61 -0.77 16.14
CA GLN A 68 -14.51 -0.14 17.09
C GLN A 68 -15.42 -1.28 17.57
N THR A 69 -15.24 -1.76 18.79
CA THR A 69 -16.33 -2.43 19.51
C THR A 69 -17.04 -1.37 20.33
N ALA A 70 -18.36 -1.41 20.18
CA ALA A 70 -19.38 -0.64 20.88
C ALA A 70 -19.11 -0.43 22.37
#